data_AF-T5A5G5-F1
#
_entry.id   AF-T5A5G5-F1
#
_cell.length_a   1.000
_cell.length_b   1.000
_cell.length_c   1.000
_cell.angle_alpha   90.00
_cell.angle_beta   90.00
_cell.angle_gamma   90.00
#
_symmetry.space_group_name_H-M   'P 1'
#
loop_
_entity.id
_entity.type
_entity.pdbx_description
1 polymer ?
#
loop_
_entity_poly.entity_id
_entity_poly.type
_entity_poly.pdbx_seq_one_letter_code
_entity_poly.pdbx_strand_id
1 'polypeptide(L)'
;MVGKTTSNKATPASRGGPFGVAAGARGPAAHGTRDQQRLLDVFANAFGTVLASEAFPAVLQDIKQALFRRDFAAAFAAESCLEAYAARWSPTRALCYARVLHDVGDHVQQMLGCEGHAKQGDLQRGSTDEPPRGSNVFNVVSIGGCAAEHVAFASYVHDTSSRGALTLLDAAPWSYVTSRLHNALTSAPPLSKYASAAAMASNQPLLLDAQLPTTFCQSDVLSLTQERLTELVGADPLLVTLLFTLNELYSDGGLGKTTAFLRSLGGAVASQSLLLVVDSPGSYSEAAVGKDKKRYPMQWLLDHTLLSAEARDYWWEKLESHDSVWFRIPEALSYPIQLENMRYQMHLYRIHKP
;
A
#
# COMPACT_ATOMS: atom_id res chain seq x y z
N MET A 1 39.50 40.66 -50.94
CA MET A 1 40.19 41.82 -50.33
C MET A 1 39.26 42.42 -49.29
N VAL A 2 39.71 42.46 -48.03
CA VAL A 2 39.28 43.33 -46.90
C VAL A 2 37.78 43.29 -46.53
N GLY A 3 37.34 43.01 -45.31
CA GLY A 3 38.00 42.77 -44.02
C GLY A 3 36.95 42.36 -42.98
N LYS A 4 37.37 41.53 -42.02
CA LYS A 4 36.60 41.00 -40.90
C LYS A 4 36.39 42.07 -39.82
N THR A 5 35.24 42.04 -39.15
CA THR A 5 35.14 42.48 -37.75
C THR A 5 34.25 41.51 -36.96
N THR A 6 34.91 40.80 -36.07
CA THR A 6 34.37 39.92 -35.03
C THR A 6 33.90 40.74 -33.84
N SER A 7 32.78 40.35 -33.21
CA SER A 7 32.55 40.65 -31.79
C SER A 7 32.20 39.34 -31.08
N ASN A 8 32.85 39.13 -29.94
CA ASN A 8 32.88 37.90 -29.17
C ASN A 8 32.52 38.26 -27.71
N LYS A 9 31.62 37.45 -27.12
CA LYS A 9 31.40 37.17 -25.70
C LYS A 9 31.19 38.32 -24.68
N ALA A 10 30.08 38.22 -23.96
CA ALA A 10 30.09 38.33 -22.50
C ALA A 10 29.02 37.41 -21.87
N THR A 11 29.48 36.44 -21.10
CA THR A 11 28.71 35.57 -20.20
C THR A 11 28.46 36.32 -18.89
N PRO A 12 27.27 36.29 -18.26
CA PRO A 12 27.14 36.71 -16.87
C PRO A 12 27.46 35.55 -15.94
N ALA A 13 28.35 35.84 -15.01
CA ALA A 13 28.93 34.94 -14.04
C ALA A 13 27.92 34.44 -12.99
N SER A 14 28.12 33.21 -12.57
CA SER A 14 27.68 32.66 -11.29
C SER A 14 28.14 33.54 -10.12
N ARG A 15 27.22 33.92 -9.24
CA ARG A 15 27.54 34.23 -7.85
C ARG A 15 26.67 33.36 -6.96
N GLY A 16 27.30 32.33 -6.40
CA GLY A 16 26.81 31.64 -5.23
C GLY A 16 26.89 32.55 -4.00
N GLY A 17 25.90 32.39 -3.13
CA GLY A 17 25.84 32.87 -1.75
C GLY A 17 24.78 32.02 -1.04
N PRO A 18 25.02 31.61 0.21
CA PRO A 18 24.77 30.23 0.63
C PRO A 18 23.35 29.99 1.16
N PHE A 19 22.95 28.75 0.98
CA PHE A 19 21.86 28.03 1.66
C PHE A 19 21.60 28.50 3.09
N GLY A 20 20.49 29.20 3.29
CA GLY A 20 19.76 29.14 4.55
C GLY A 20 18.93 27.86 4.55
N VAL A 21 19.53 26.75 4.98
CA VAL A 21 18.79 25.51 5.22
C VAL A 21 17.89 25.77 6.42
N ALA A 22 16.60 25.93 6.15
CA ALA A 22 15.58 25.95 7.18
C ALA A 22 15.71 24.66 8.02
N ALA A 23 15.71 24.86 9.33
CA ALA A 23 15.92 23.82 10.32
C ALA A 23 14.93 22.67 10.17
N GLY A 24 15.48 21.47 10.00
CA GLY A 24 14.95 20.18 10.45
C GLY A 24 13.45 19.93 10.35
N ALA A 25 12.94 19.68 9.14
CA ALA A 25 11.83 18.75 9.00
C ALA A 25 12.33 17.38 9.47
N ARG A 26 11.80 16.86 10.59
CA ARG A 26 12.01 15.46 10.97
C ARG A 26 11.52 14.59 9.81
N GLY A 27 12.46 13.96 9.10
CA GLY A 27 12.11 12.98 8.06
C GLY A 27 11.30 11.84 8.68
N PRO A 28 10.38 11.20 7.93
CA PRO A 28 9.56 10.15 8.49
C PRO A 28 10.43 8.97 8.91
N ALA A 29 10.06 8.30 10.01
CA ALA A 29 10.81 7.21 10.62
C ALA A 29 11.17 6.16 9.55
N ALA A 30 12.45 6.12 9.18
CA ALA A 30 12.93 5.14 8.23
C ALA A 30 12.85 3.75 8.89
N HIS A 31 12.13 2.82 8.27
CA HIS A 31 12.18 1.42 8.68
C HIS A 31 13.63 0.98 8.72
N GLY A 32 14.05 0.31 9.79
CA GLY A 32 15.41 -0.20 9.88
C GLY A 32 15.69 -1.13 8.71
N THR A 33 16.90 -1.11 8.17
CA THR A 33 17.31 -2.03 7.08
C THR A 33 17.06 -3.49 7.45
N ARG A 34 17.17 -3.83 8.75
CA ARG A 34 16.85 -5.16 9.28
C ARG A 34 15.37 -5.52 9.12
N ASP A 35 14.47 -4.59 9.41
CA ASP A 35 13.02 -4.83 9.33
C ASP A 35 12.58 -4.95 7.87
N GLN A 36 13.14 -4.10 7.01
CA GLN A 36 12.94 -4.22 5.56
C GLN A 36 13.45 -5.56 5.01
N GLN A 37 14.64 -6.00 5.42
CA GLN A 37 15.16 -7.31 5.02
C GLN A 37 14.22 -8.43 5.48
N ARG A 38 13.68 -8.34 6.70
CA ARG A 38 12.72 -9.32 7.22
C ARG A 38 11.46 -9.44 6.35
N LEU A 39 10.95 -8.33 5.81
CA LEU A 39 9.82 -8.38 4.87
C LEU A 39 10.20 -9.06 3.54
N LEU A 40 11.40 -8.82 3.02
CA LEU A 40 11.90 -9.52 1.84
C LEU A 40 12.08 -11.03 2.10
N ASP A 41 12.57 -11.38 3.28
CA ASP A 41 12.75 -12.77 3.70
C ASP A 41 11.41 -13.52 3.78
N VAL A 42 10.32 -12.86 4.19
CA VAL A 42 8.96 -13.43 4.15
C VAL A 42 8.61 -13.90 2.74
N PHE A 43 8.80 -13.05 1.72
CA PHE A 43 8.56 -13.44 0.33
C PHE A 43 9.54 -14.51 -0.17
N ALA A 44 10.83 -14.38 0.15
CA ALA A 44 11.85 -15.34 -0.29
C ALA A 44 11.59 -16.74 0.28
N ASN A 45 11.15 -16.82 1.53
CA ASN A 45 10.79 -18.08 2.19
C ASN A 45 9.48 -18.65 1.65
N ALA A 46 8.45 -17.81 1.47
CA ALA A 46 7.16 -18.23 0.93
C ALA A 46 7.28 -18.74 -0.52
N PHE A 47 8.09 -18.09 -1.35
CA PHE A 47 8.15 -18.33 -2.79
C PHE A 47 9.49 -18.89 -3.26
N GLY A 48 10.30 -19.46 -2.38
CA GLY A 48 11.63 -19.97 -2.72
C GLY A 48 11.61 -20.99 -3.87
N THR A 49 10.63 -21.89 -3.89
CA THR A 49 10.45 -22.88 -4.98
C THR A 49 10.06 -22.23 -6.30
N VAL A 50 9.23 -21.17 -6.25
CA VAL A 50 8.78 -20.40 -7.42
C VAL A 50 9.96 -19.63 -8.00
N LEU A 51 10.73 -18.94 -7.14
CA LEU A 51 11.92 -18.18 -7.52
C LEU A 51 13.03 -19.07 -8.11
N ALA A 52 13.14 -20.32 -7.64
CA ALA A 52 14.12 -21.29 -8.14
C ALA A 52 13.68 -22.05 -9.39
N SER A 53 12.42 -21.89 -9.83
CA SER A 53 11.86 -22.63 -10.97
C SER A 53 12.46 -22.17 -12.30
N GLU A 54 12.87 -23.11 -13.16
CA GLU A 54 13.32 -22.80 -14.52
C GLU A 54 12.22 -22.18 -15.38
N ALA A 55 10.95 -22.42 -15.06
CA ALA A 55 9.81 -21.82 -15.75
C ALA A 55 9.54 -20.36 -15.33
N PHE A 56 10.13 -19.89 -14.23
CA PHE A 56 9.83 -18.58 -13.66
C PHE A 56 10.00 -17.42 -14.65
N PRO A 57 11.09 -17.31 -15.44
CA PRO A 57 11.24 -16.22 -16.40
C PRO A 57 10.15 -16.20 -17.49
N ALA A 58 9.72 -17.37 -17.96
CA ALA A 58 8.68 -17.49 -18.97
C ALA A 58 7.32 -17.03 -18.41
N VAL A 59 6.94 -17.51 -17.23
CA VAL A 59 5.72 -17.10 -16.54
C VAL A 59 5.71 -15.59 -16.30
N LEU A 60 6.83 -14.99 -15.86
CA LEU A 60 6.92 -13.54 -15.68
C LEU A 60 6.73 -12.77 -16.99
N GLN A 61 7.22 -13.31 -18.10
CA GLN A 61 7.05 -12.67 -19.41
C GLN A 61 5.59 -12.69 -19.88
N ASP A 62 4.89 -13.80 -19.65
CA ASP A 62 3.47 -13.93 -19.97
C ASP A 62 2.63 -12.94 -19.14
N ILE A 63 2.90 -12.86 -17.84
CA ILE A 63 2.25 -11.88 -16.94
C ILE A 63 2.53 -10.45 -17.42
N LYS A 64 3.79 -10.09 -17.69
CA LYS A 64 4.14 -8.74 -18.19
C LYS A 64 3.40 -8.41 -19.48
N GLN A 65 3.28 -9.37 -20.39
CA GLN A 65 2.61 -9.18 -21.67
C GLN A 65 1.10 -8.97 -21.48
N ALA A 66 0.47 -9.70 -20.57
CA ALA A 66 -0.94 -9.54 -20.21
C ALA A 66 -1.19 -8.17 -19.54
N LEU A 67 -0.38 -7.80 -18.54
CA LEU A 67 -0.45 -6.50 -17.87
C LEU A 67 -0.25 -5.32 -18.83
N PHE A 68 0.69 -5.44 -19.79
CA PHE A 68 0.90 -4.43 -20.82
C PHE A 68 -0.35 -4.23 -21.70
N ARG A 69 -1.07 -5.31 -22.00
CA ARG A 69 -2.33 -5.28 -22.75
C ARG A 69 -3.55 -4.90 -21.89
N ARG A 70 -3.35 -4.69 -20.58
CA ARG A 70 -4.42 -4.50 -19.59
C ARG A 70 -5.39 -5.68 -19.53
N ASP A 71 -4.90 -6.88 -19.80
CA ASP A 71 -5.66 -8.13 -19.68
C ASP A 71 -5.36 -8.76 -18.30
N PHE A 72 -6.01 -8.21 -17.28
CA PHE A 72 -5.79 -8.61 -15.88
C PHE A 72 -6.31 -10.03 -15.62
N ALA A 73 -7.40 -10.42 -16.27
CA ALA A 73 -7.92 -11.78 -16.22
C ALA A 73 -6.88 -12.79 -16.70
N ALA A 74 -6.19 -12.53 -17.83
CA ALA A 74 -5.12 -13.40 -18.30
C ALA A 74 -3.88 -13.36 -17.39
N ALA A 75 -3.50 -12.17 -16.88
CA ALA A 75 -2.35 -12.00 -16.00
C ALA A 75 -2.49 -12.81 -14.70
N PHE A 76 -3.71 -13.00 -14.23
CA PHE A 76 -4.05 -13.61 -12.95
C PHE A 76 -4.90 -14.89 -13.08
N ALA A 77 -4.92 -15.49 -14.27
CA ALA A 77 -5.78 -16.64 -14.59
C ALA A 77 -5.42 -17.94 -13.84
N ALA A 78 -4.16 -18.09 -13.42
CA ALA A 78 -3.65 -19.32 -12.81
C ALA A 78 -2.90 -19.02 -11.51
N GLU A 79 -2.97 -19.96 -10.57
CA GLU A 79 -2.27 -19.86 -9.27
C GLU A 79 -0.75 -19.65 -9.45
N SER A 80 -0.13 -20.34 -10.41
CA SER A 80 1.30 -20.15 -10.72
C SER A 80 1.62 -18.73 -11.17
N CYS A 81 0.69 -18.04 -11.85
CA CYS A 81 0.86 -16.65 -12.23
C CYS A 81 0.76 -15.73 -11.01
N LEU A 82 -0.19 -16.00 -10.10
CA LEU A 82 -0.34 -15.26 -8.84
C LEU A 82 0.90 -15.41 -7.94
N GLU A 83 1.41 -16.63 -7.80
CA GLU A 83 2.65 -16.90 -7.06
C GLU A 83 3.86 -16.20 -7.69
N ALA A 84 4.02 -16.30 -9.00
CA ALA A 84 5.13 -15.64 -9.70
C ALA A 84 5.02 -14.11 -9.60
N TYR A 85 3.79 -13.57 -9.67
CA TYR A 85 3.56 -12.15 -9.47
C TYR A 85 3.92 -11.70 -8.05
N ALA A 86 3.43 -12.44 -7.04
CA ALA A 86 3.72 -12.18 -5.64
C ALA A 86 5.23 -12.25 -5.36
N ALA A 87 5.94 -13.21 -5.95
CA ALA A 87 7.38 -13.34 -5.79
C ALA A 87 8.18 -12.20 -6.46
N ARG A 88 7.66 -11.61 -7.55
CA ARG A 88 8.39 -10.64 -8.38
C ARG A 88 8.10 -9.18 -8.05
N TRP A 89 6.84 -8.81 -7.86
CA TRP A 89 6.43 -7.40 -7.73
C TRP A 89 5.98 -7.02 -6.33
N SER A 90 5.45 -7.97 -5.54
CA SER A 90 5.00 -7.67 -4.18
C SER A 90 6.11 -7.33 -3.18
N PRO A 91 7.36 -7.81 -3.26
CA PRO A 91 8.37 -7.48 -2.24
C PRO A 91 8.69 -5.98 -2.21
N THR A 92 9.00 -5.36 -3.35
CA THR A 92 9.23 -3.91 -3.39
C THR A 92 7.99 -3.13 -2.97
N ARG A 93 6.81 -3.56 -3.43
CA ARG A 93 5.54 -2.90 -3.07
C ARG A 93 5.28 -2.99 -1.58
N ALA A 94 5.53 -4.12 -0.94
CA ALA A 94 5.36 -4.29 0.51
C ALA A 94 6.27 -3.34 1.29
N LEU A 95 7.54 -3.20 0.88
CA LEU A 95 8.45 -2.22 1.50
C LEU A 95 7.94 -0.78 1.34
N CYS A 96 7.45 -0.45 0.14
CA CYS A 96 6.89 0.87 -0.14
C CYS A 96 5.62 1.14 0.66
N TYR A 97 4.69 0.19 0.70
CA TYR A 97 3.42 0.32 1.39
C TYR A 97 3.59 0.35 2.91
N ALA A 98 4.53 -0.43 3.47
CA ALA A 98 4.87 -0.35 4.87
C ALA A 98 5.35 1.07 5.22
N ARG A 99 6.23 1.66 4.39
CA ARG A 99 6.63 3.05 4.53
C ARG A 99 5.45 4.02 4.47
N VAL A 100 4.58 3.88 3.47
CA VAL A 100 3.39 4.75 3.32
C VAL A 100 2.47 4.63 4.54
N LEU A 101 2.22 3.43 5.06
CA LEU A 101 1.38 3.21 6.25
C LEU A 101 1.93 3.92 7.50
N HIS A 102 3.25 3.89 7.67
CA HIS A 102 3.91 4.65 8.73
C HIS A 102 3.86 6.16 8.50
N ASP A 103 4.03 6.61 7.25
CA ASP A 103 3.97 8.03 6.90
C ASP A 103 2.57 8.63 7.18
N VAL A 104 1.49 7.85 6.97
CA VAL A 104 0.10 8.26 7.30
C VAL A 104 -0.32 7.89 8.74
N GLY A 105 0.64 7.45 9.58
CA GLY A 105 0.37 6.89 10.90
C GLY A 105 -0.39 7.84 11.85
N ASP A 106 -0.11 9.14 11.79
CA ASP A 106 -0.81 10.15 12.61
C ASP A 106 -2.31 10.19 12.26
N HIS A 107 -2.66 10.08 10.98
CA HIS A 107 -4.06 10.04 10.54
C HIS A 107 -4.76 8.74 10.97
N VAL A 108 -4.03 7.62 10.96
CA VAL A 108 -4.53 6.33 11.49
C VAL A 108 -4.80 6.44 13.00
N GLN A 109 -3.88 7.03 13.76
CA GLN A 109 -4.06 7.21 15.21
C GLN A 109 -5.26 8.11 15.53
N GLN A 110 -5.47 9.17 14.74
CA GLN A 110 -6.66 10.02 14.84
C GLN A 110 -7.95 9.27 14.54
N MET A 111 -7.97 8.46 13.47
CA MET A 111 -9.13 7.61 13.15
C MET A 111 -9.46 6.66 14.30
N LEU A 112 -8.44 6.06 14.91
CA LEU A 112 -8.60 5.16 16.05
C LEU A 112 -8.92 5.87 17.37
N GLY A 113 -9.04 7.21 17.39
CA GLY A 113 -9.34 7.97 18.61
C GLY A 113 -8.19 7.99 19.63
N CYS A 114 -6.96 7.71 19.21
CA CYS A 114 -5.78 7.61 20.06
C CYS A 114 -5.07 8.95 20.32
N GLU A 115 -5.75 10.10 20.19
CA GLU A 115 -5.15 11.39 20.56
C GLU A 115 -5.08 11.54 22.08
N GLY A 116 -3.84 11.63 22.57
CA GLY A 116 -3.54 11.90 23.96
C GLY A 116 -4.05 13.28 24.39
N HIS A 117 -5.03 13.29 25.28
CA HIS A 117 -5.01 14.21 26.40
C HIS A 117 -3.85 13.81 27.35
N ALA A 118 -2.61 14.04 26.92
CA ALA A 118 -1.49 14.19 27.84
C ALA A 118 -1.64 15.57 28.52
N LYS A 119 -2.67 15.72 29.36
CA LYS A 119 -2.63 16.72 30.41
C LYS A 119 -1.58 16.26 31.40
N GLN A 120 -0.45 16.95 31.38
CA GLN A 120 0.58 16.88 32.41
C GLN A 120 -0.07 17.24 33.75
N GLY A 121 -0.38 16.22 34.56
CA GLY A 121 -0.94 16.40 35.91
C GLY A 121 -1.83 15.24 36.34
N ASP A 122 -1.24 14.10 36.70
CA ASP A 122 -1.27 13.62 38.08
C ASP A 122 -0.62 12.23 38.18
N LEU A 123 0.47 12.17 38.93
CA LEU A 123 1.09 10.93 39.40
C LEU A 123 0.18 10.30 40.44
N GLN A 124 -0.66 9.35 40.06
CA GLN A 124 -1.18 8.36 41.01
C GLN A 124 -1.01 6.94 40.50
N ARG A 125 -0.17 6.23 41.24
CA ARG A 125 0.30 4.86 41.05
C ARG A 125 -0.81 3.93 41.53
N GLY A 126 -1.59 3.39 40.60
CA GLY A 126 -2.55 2.31 40.84
C GLY A 126 -2.12 1.06 40.09
N SER A 127 -1.64 0.05 40.82
CA SER A 127 -1.40 -1.29 40.30
C SER A 127 -2.73 -2.04 40.17
N THR A 128 -3.20 -2.24 38.96
CA THR A 128 -4.23 -3.23 38.63
C THR A 128 -3.84 -3.90 37.32
N ASP A 129 -3.55 -5.20 37.38
CA ASP A 129 -3.46 -6.10 36.23
C ASP A 129 -4.86 -6.31 35.60
N GLU A 130 -5.50 -5.22 35.14
CA GLU A 130 -6.54 -5.30 34.10
C GLU A 130 -5.87 -4.99 32.75
N PRO A 131 -6.10 -5.78 31.70
CA PRO A 131 -5.70 -5.39 30.36
C PRO A 131 -6.33 -4.02 30.04
N PRO A 132 -5.59 -3.09 29.42
CA PRO A 132 -6.10 -1.75 29.18
C PRO A 132 -7.44 -1.83 28.42
N ARG A 133 -8.47 -1.25 29.01
CA ARG A 133 -9.78 -1.09 28.38
C ARG A 133 -9.59 -0.31 27.07
N GLY A 134 -9.91 -0.97 25.95
CA GLY A 134 -9.86 -0.41 24.60
C GLY A 134 -8.67 -0.90 23.77
N SER A 135 -8.55 -2.20 23.51
CA SER A 135 -7.67 -2.66 22.42
C SER A 135 -8.32 -2.30 21.09
N ASN A 136 -8.17 -1.06 20.63
CA ASN A 136 -8.68 -0.67 19.32
C ASN A 136 -7.95 -1.50 18.26
N VAL A 137 -8.69 -2.42 17.64
CA VAL A 137 -8.20 -3.25 16.55
C VAL A 137 -8.14 -2.36 15.32
N PHE A 138 -6.97 -2.28 14.69
CA PHE A 138 -6.83 -1.54 13.44
C PHE A 138 -7.39 -2.38 12.29
N ASN A 139 -8.61 -2.03 11.86
CA ASN A 139 -9.28 -2.69 10.75
C ASN A 139 -8.82 -2.12 9.40
N VAL A 140 -8.45 -3.02 8.48
CA VAL A 140 -8.06 -2.69 7.11
C VAL A 140 -8.83 -3.53 6.11
N VAL A 141 -9.37 -2.89 5.08
CA VAL A 141 -9.93 -3.54 3.90
C VAL A 141 -9.06 -3.16 2.70
N SER A 142 -8.34 -4.13 2.14
CA SER A 142 -7.55 -3.97 0.93
C SER A 142 -8.30 -4.47 -0.29
N ILE A 143 -8.51 -3.61 -1.27
CA ILE A 143 -9.28 -3.91 -2.49
C ILE A 143 -8.32 -3.95 -3.69
N GLY A 144 -8.33 -5.06 -4.42
CA GLY A 144 -7.50 -5.32 -5.60
C GLY A 144 -6.01 -5.57 -5.29
N GLY A 145 -5.70 -5.91 -4.04
CA GLY A 145 -4.34 -6.13 -3.57
C GLY A 145 -4.32 -7.10 -2.39
N CYS A 146 -3.58 -8.19 -2.54
CA CYS A 146 -3.55 -9.31 -1.59
C CYS A 146 -2.17 -9.58 -0.98
N ALA A 147 -1.11 -9.58 -1.79
CA ALA A 147 0.20 -10.07 -1.35
C ALA A 147 1.06 -8.99 -0.67
N ALA A 148 1.21 -7.82 -1.30
CA ALA A 148 2.07 -6.75 -0.78
C ALA A 148 1.42 -6.05 0.43
N GLU A 149 0.10 -5.89 0.35
CA GLU A 149 -0.77 -5.23 1.32
C GLU A 149 -0.77 -6.01 2.63
N HIS A 150 -0.86 -7.34 2.54
CA HIS A 150 -0.81 -8.21 3.70
C HIS A 150 0.54 -8.10 4.45
N VAL A 151 1.66 -8.23 3.75
CA VAL A 151 2.99 -8.16 4.37
C VAL A 151 3.30 -6.76 4.89
N ALA A 152 2.91 -5.71 4.16
CA ALA A 152 3.07 -4.32 4.60
C ALA A 152 2.28 -4.03 5.86
N PHE A 153 1.02 -4.44 5.91
CA PHE A 153 0.18 -4.22 7.08
C PHE A 153 0.65 -5.05 8.27
N ALA A 154 1.11 -6.28 8.04
CA ALA A 154 1.74 -7.09 9.07
C ALA A 154 2.97 -6.42 9.68
N SER A 155 3.81 -5.75 8.88
CA SER A 155 4.92 -4.92 9.37
C SER A 155 4.42 -3.80 10.27
N TYR A 156 3.40 -3.06 9.83
CA TYR A 156 2.84 -1.95 10.60
C TYR A 156 2.30 -2.41 11.96
N VAL A 157 1.58 -3.52 11.99
CA VAL A 157 1.03 -4.14 13.21
C VAL A 157 2.16 -4.59 14.16
N HIS A 158 3.23 -5.16 13.60
CA HIS A 158 4.43 -5.53 14.36
C HIS A 158 5.09 -4.29 15.00
N ASP A 159 5.39 -3.28 14.20
CA ASP A 159 6.15 -2.09 14.60
C ASP A 159 5.39 -1.25 15.64
N THR A 160 4.07 -1.17 15.50
CA THR A 160 3.20 -0.43 16.43
C THR A 160 2.78 -1.25 17.66
N SER A 161 3.19 -2.52 17.74
CA SER A 161 2.73 -3.46 18.79
C SER A 161 1.21 -3.47 18.97
N SER A 162 0.48 -3.24 17.87
CA SER A 162 -0.97 -3.17 17.85
C SER A 162 -1.58 -4.53 17.52
N ARG A 163 -2.92 -4.61 17.58
CA ARG A 163 -3.69 -5.71 16.98
C ARG A 163 -4.36 -5.16 15.73
N GLY A 164 -4.28 -5.90 14.63
CA GLY A 164 -4.95 -5.55 13.38
C GLY A 164 -5.98 -6.60 12.99
N ALA A 165 -6.87 -6.26 12.07
CA ALA A 165 -7.68 -7.21 11.33
C ALA A 165 -7.67 -6.80 9.85
N LEU A 166 -7.42 -7.77 8.96
CA LEU A 166 -7.22 -7.51 7.54
C LEU A 166 -8.21 -8.29 6.70
N THR A 167 -8.99 -7.58 5.88
CA THR A 167 -9.79 -8.17 4.81
C THR A 167 -9.15 -7.86 3.48
N LEU A 168 -8.81 -8.90 2.72
CA LEU A 168 -8.25 -8.84 1.38
C LEU A 168 -9.37 -9.18 0.38
N LEU A 169 -9.69 -8.26 -0.53
CA LEU A 169 -10.74 -8.42 -1.54
C LEU A 169 -10.11 -8.33 -2.94
N ASP A 170 -10.33 -9.35 -3.77
CA ASP A 170 -9.84 -9.35 -5.16
C ASP A 170 -10.69 -10.29 -6.03
N ALA A 171 -10.74 -10.04 -7.34
CA ALA A 171 -11.48 -10.89 -8.27
C ALA A 171 -10.74 -12.22 -8.56
N ALA A 172 -9.41 -12.20 -8.55
CA ALA A 172 -8.57 -13.36 -8.79
C ALA A 172 -8.44 -14.26 -7.53
N PRO A 173 -8.17 -15.57 -7.69
CA PRO A 173 -8.16 -16.53 -6.58
C PRO A 173 -6.87 -16.48 -5.75
N TRP A 174 -6.67 -15.42 -4.95
CA TRP A 174 -5.46 -15.21 -4.15
C TRP A 174 -5.37 -16.03 -2.86
N SER A 175 -6.37 -16.85 -2.53
CA SER A 175 -6.46 -17.58 -1.25
C SER A 175 -5.20 -18.37 -0.90
N TYR A 176 -4.60 -19.03 -1.89
CA TYR A 176 -3.37 -19.80 -1.70
C TYR A 176 -2.16 -18.91 -1.37
N VAL A 177 -1.99 -17.82 -2.12
CA VAL A 177 -0.91 -16.84 -1.90
C VAL A 177 -1.05 -16.17 -0.55
N THR A 178 -2.25 -15.74 -0.18
CA THR A 178 -2.50 -15.07 1.10
C THR A 178 -2.28 -16.01 2.29
N SER A 179 -2.74 -17.27 2.19
CA SER A 179 -2.51 -18.29 3.22
C SER A 179 -1.02 -18.62 3.38
N ARG A 180 -0.30 -18.74 2.25
CA ARG A 180 1.14 -19.00 2.27
C ARG A 180 1.93 -17.84 2.89
N LEU A 181 1.58 -16.60 2.57
CA LEU A 181 2.17 -15.42 3.19
C LEU A 181 1.82 -15.35 4.68
N HIS A 182 0.58 -15.63 5.06
CA HIS A 182 0.17 -15.72 6.47
C HIS A 182 1.07 -16.68 7.24
N ASN A 183 1.25 -17.90 6.73
CA ASN A 183 2.12 -18.90 7.32
C ASN A 183 3.58 -18.41 7.43
N ALA A 184 4.09 -17.71 6.42
CA ALA A 184 5.46 -17.16 6.46
C ALA A 184 5.61 -16.00 7.47
N LEU A 185 4.54 -15.25 7.73
CA LEU A 185 4.50 -14.17 8.72
C LEU A 185 4.44 -14.70 10.16
N THR A 186 3.74 -15.82 10.37
CA THR A 186 3.46 -16.40 11.69
C THR A 186 4.34 -17.60 12.07
N SER A 187 5.19 -18.06 11.16
CA SER A 187 6.19 -19.10 11.41
C SER A 187 7.57 -18.51 11.69
N ALA A 188 8.34 -19.17 12.57
CA ALA A 188 9.72 -18.79 12.80
C ALA A 188 10.54 -18.98 11.50
N PRO A 189 11.37 -18.00 11.11
CA PRO A 189 12.18 -18.11 9.89
C PRO A 189 13.05 -19.37 9.85
N PRO A 190 13.31 -19.93 8.65
CA PRO A 190 14.22 -21.05 8.50
C PRO A 190 15.64 -20.64 8.92
N LEU A 191 16.28 -21.47 9.74
CA LEU A 191 17.66 -21.26 10.17
C LEU A 191 18.61 -22.14 9.37
N SER A 192 19.81 -21.61 9.11
CA SER A 192 20.92 -22.42 8.63
C SER A 192 21.29 -23.50 9.65
N LYS A 193 21.77 -24.66 9.16
CA LYS A 193 22.37 -25.72 10.00
C LYS A 193 23.55 -25.24 10.85
N TYR A 194 24.13 -24.09 10.51
CA TYR A 194 25.25 -23.46 11.23
C TYR A 194 24.83 -22.17 11.97
N ALA A 195 23.53 -21.98 12.23
CA ALA A 195 23.06 -20.82 12.98
C ALA A 195 23.73 -20.74 14.37
N SER A 196 24.09 -19.52 14.79
CA SER A 196 24.66 -19.31 16.13
C SER A 196 23.60 -19.53 17.21
N ALA A 197 24.04 -19.81 18.44
CA ALA A 197 23.12 -19.92 19.59
C ALA A 197 22.27 -18.64 19.78
N ALA A 198 22.84 -17.46 19.51
CA ALA A 198 22.11 -16.20 19.54
C ALA A 198 21.02 -16.12 18.46
N ALA A 199 21.33 -16.55 17.22
CA ALA A 199 20.35 -16.58 16.14
C ALA A 199 19.20 -17.55 16.43
N MET A 200 19.51 -18.72 17.00
CA MET A 200 18.50 -19.68 17.45
C MET A 200 17.60 -19.10 18.55
N ALA A 201 18.19 -18.42 19.55
CA ALA A 201 17.45 -17.83 20.66
C ALA A 201 16.52 -16.68 20.21
N SER A 202 16.91 -15.92 19.20
CA SER A 202 16.10 -14.83 18.64
C SER A 202 15.18 -15.24 17.49
N ASN A 203 15.07 -16.53 17.17
CA ASN A 203 14.30 -16.99 16.02
C ASN A 203 12.79 -16.96 16.31
N GLN A 204 12.15 -15.86 15.96
CA GLN A 204 10.74 -15.63 16.23
C GLN A 204 10.00 -15.22 14.95
N PRO A 205 8.71 -15.59 14.81
CA PRO A 205 7.86 -15.12 13.73
C PRO A 205 7.71 -13.59 13.76
N LEU A 206 7.31 -13.00 12.63
CA LEU A 206 7.03 -11.55 12.59
C LEU A 206 5.84 -11.20 13.48
N LEU A 207 4.79 -12.00 13.39
CA LEU A 207 3.57 -11.83 14.18
C LEU A 207 3.20 -13.12 14.90
N LEU A 208 2.50 -12.97 16.01
CA LEU A 208 1.71 -14.07 16.56
C LEU A 208 0.44 -14.22 15.71
N ASP A 209 -0.05 -15.45 15.52
CA ASP A 209 -1.20 -15.73 14.66
C ASP A 209 -2.46 -14.91 15.05
N ALA A 210 -2.72 -14.77 16.36
CA ALA A 210 -3.85 -14.00 16.87
C ALA A 210 -3.68 -12.46 16.79
N GLN A 211 -2.51 -11.96 16.39
CA GLN A 211 -2.21 -10.53 16.32
C GLN A 211 -2.79 -9.88 15.07
N LEU A 212 -2.93 -10.64 13.98
CA LEU A 212 -3.49 -10.19 12.72
C LEU A 212 -4.37 -11.28 12.09
N PRO A 213 -5.66 -11.37 12.47
CA PRO A 213 -6.61 -12.18 11.74
C PRO A 213 -6.77 -11.64 10.32
N THR A 214 -6.61 -12.52 9.34
CA THR A 214 -6.72 -12.19 7.90
C THR A 214 -7.86 -12.97 7.27
N THR A 215 -8.71 -12.28 6.52
CA THR A 215 -9.81 -12.87 5.73
C THR A 215 -9.58 -12.55 4.26
N PHE A 216 -9.71 -13.55 3.38
CA PHE A 216 -9.71 -13.33 1.94
C PHE A 216 -11.13 -13.51 1.36
N CYS A 217 -11.56 -12.56 0.55
CA CYS A 217 -12.82 -12.57 -0.18
C CYS A 217 -12.53 -12.52 -1.68
N GLN A 218 -12.88 -13.58 -2.41
CA GLN A 218 -12.80 -13.58 -3.87
C GLN A 218 -14.09 -12.99 -4.46
N SER A 219 -14.05 -11.74 -4.88
CA SER A 219 -15.18 -11.07 -5.55
C SER A 219 -14.72 -9.86 -6.35
N ASP A 220 -15.43 -9.57 -7.44
CA ASP A 220 -15.25 -8.32 -8.18
C ASP A 220 -15.94 -7.18 -7.42
N VAL A 221 -15.13 -6.24 -6.93
CA VAL A 221 -15.61 -5.08 -6.17
C VAL A 221 -16.62 -4.23 -6.97
N LEU A 222 -16.50 -4.17 -8.29
CA LEU A 222 -17.40 -3.41 -9.16
C LEU A 222 -18.77 -4.09 -9.35
N SER A 223 -18.89 -5.34 -8.91
CA SER A 223 -20.10 -6.15 -8.97
C SER A 223 -20.75 -6.37 -7.60
N LEU A 224 -20.18 -5.81 -6.52
CA LEU A 224 -20.74 -5.93 -5.17
C LEU A 224 -22.02 -5.09 -5.00
N THR A 225 -22.97 -5.63 -4.24
CA THR A 225 -24.14 -4.87 -3.78
C THR A 225 -23.78 -3.97 -2.60
N GLN A 226 -24.63 -2.98 -2.31
CA GLN A 226 -24.44 -2.09 -1.16
C GLN A 226 -24.39 -2.86 0.17
N GLU A 227 -25.24 -3.88 0.32
CA GLU A 227 -25.33 -4.71 1.52
C GLU A 227 -24.03 -5.48 1.73
N ARG A 228 -23.53 -6.15 0.69
CA ARG A 228 -22.26 -6.91 0.75
C ARG A 228 -21.06 -6.02 1.02
N LEU A 229 -21.04 -4.81 0.45
CA LEU A 229 -19.98 -3.84 0.73
C LEU A 229 -20.03 -3.37 2.19
N THR A 230 -21.24 -3.12 2.72
CA THR A 230 -21.46 -2.71 4.12
C THR A 230 -21.03 -3.80 5.10
N GLU A 231 -21.36 -5.06 4.81
CA GLU A 231 -20.90 -6.22 5.60
C GLU A 231 -19.37 -6.35 5.59
N LEU A 232 -18.73 -6.06 4.45
CA LEU A 232 -17.29 -6.20 4.29
C LEU A 232 -16.50 -5.11 5.03
N VAL A 233 -17.00 -3.87 5.04
CA VAL A 233 -16.33 -2.75 5.72
C VAL A 233 -16.73 -2.62 7.19
N GLY A 234 -17.86 -3.17 7.60
CA GLY A 234 -18.32 -3.15 8.98
C GLY A 234 -18.83 -1.78 9.44
N ALA A 235 -19.07 -1.65 10.74
CA ALA A 235 -19.68 -0.47 11.36
C ALA A 235 -18.67 0.50 12.00
N ASP A 236 -17.43 0.06 12.22
CA ASP A 236 -16.39 0.85 12.86
C ASP A 236 -15.51 1.58 11.83
N PRO A 237 -14.88 2.71 12.19
CA PRO A 237 -13.89 3.36 11.34
C PRO A 237 -12.76 2.40 10.95
N LEU A 238 -12.38 2.42 9.67
CA LEU A 238 -11.37 1.54 9.11
C LEU A 238 -10.51 2.26 8.05
N LEU A 239 -9.38 1.63 7.69
CA LEU A 239 -8.62 2.02 6.50
C LEU A 239 -9.03 1.15 5.31
N VAL A 240 -9.51 1.78 4.24
CA VAL A 240 -9.69 1.14 2.93
C VAL A 240 -8.48 1.47 2.06
N THR A 241 -7.90 0.49 1.37
CA THR A 241 -6.76 0.71 0.48
C THR A 241 -7.05 0.32 -0.96
N LEU A 242 -6.63 1.17 -1.90
CA LEU A 242 -6.57 0.91 -3.35
C LEU A 242 -5.13 1.10 -3.82
N LEU A 243 -4.34 0.03 -3.85
CA LEU A 243 -2.90 0.11 -4.11
C LEU A 243 -2.55 -0.53 -5.46
N PHE A 244 -2.31 0.31 -6.47
CA PHE A 244 -2.12 -0.05 -7.89
C PHE A 244 -3.34 -0.68 -8.54
N THR A 245 -4.54 -0.32 -8.05
CA THR A 245 -5.83 -0.89 -8.45
C THR A 245 -6.61 0.02 -9.42
N LEU A 246 -6.30 1.33 -9.49
CA LEU A 246 -7.13 2.27 -10.26
C LEU A 246 -7.14 1.92 -11.75
N ASN A 247 -6.02 1.39 -12.26
CA ASN A 247 -5.92 0.98 -13.65
C ASN A 247 -6.93 -0.10 -14.01
N GLU A 248 -7.15 -1.08 -13.12
CA GLU A 248 -8.13 -2.15 -13.31
C GLU A 248 -9.55 -1.58 -13.25
N LEU A 249 -9.86 -0.79 -12.21
CA LEU A 249 -11.18 -0.19 -12.03
C LEU A 249 -11.58 0.66 -13.25
N TYR A 250 -10.75 1.60 -13.66
CA TYR A 250 -11.11 2.53 -14.72
C TYR A 250 -10.92 1.98 -16.14
N SER A 251 -9.95 1.09 -16.38
CA SER A 251 -9.70 0.57 -17.74
C SER A 251 -10.61 -0.60 -18.10
N ASP A 252 -10.81 -1.54 -17.16
CA ASP A 252 -11.62 -2.74 -17.39
C ASP A 252 -13.07 -2.51 -16.93
N GLY A 253 -13.23 -2.00 -15.70
CA GLY A 253 -14.54 -1.66 -15.15
C GLY A 253 -15.24 -0.47 -15.81
N GLY A 254 -14.44 0.48 -16.30
CA GLY A 254 -14.91 1.73 -16.89
C GLY A 254 -15.36 2.77 -15.87
N LEU A 255 -15.52 4.01 -16.34
CA LEU A 255 -15.86 5.17 -15.50
C LEU A 255 -17.17 4.96 -14.71
N GLY A 256 -18.23 4.47 -15.38
CA GLY A 256 -19.55 4.33 -14.77
C GLY A 256 -19.58 3.40 -13.56
N LYS A 257 -19.04 2.18 -13.71
CA LYS A 257 -18.97 1.20 -12.61
C LYS A 257 -18.05 1.67 -11.50
N THR A 258 -16.90 2.27 -11.85
CA THR A 258 -15.96 2.79 -10.84
C THR A 258 -16.58 3.92 -10.03
N THR A 259 -17.25 4.88 -10.68
CA THR A 259 -17.96 5.96 -9.97
C THR A 259 -19.10 5.43 -9.11
N ALA A 260 -19.85 4.42 -9.59
CA ALA A 260 -20.87 3.75 -8.78
C ALA A 260 -20.27 3.09 -7.54
N PHE A 261 -19.19 2.32 -7.70
CA PHE A 261 -18.47 1.68 -6.60
C PHE A 261 -17.98 2.71 -5.55
N LEU A 262 -17.31 3.79 -5.98
CA LEU A 262 -16.79 4.81 -5.05
C LEU A 262 -17.91 5.50 -4.27
N ARG A 263 -19.08 5.71 -4.89
CA ARG A 263 -20.28 6.24 -4.20
C ARG A 263 -20.84 5.22 -3.20
N SER A 264 -20.98 3.96 -3.61
CA SER A 264 -21.40 2.87 -2.72
C SER A 264 -20.47 2.72 -1.51
N LEU A 265 -19.15 2.87 -1.73
CA LEU A 265 -18.14 2.85 -0.68
C LEU A 265 -18.37 3.98 0.33
N GLY A 266 -18.56 5.22 -0.13
CA GLY A 266 -18.89 6.34 0.75
C GLY A 266 -20.18 6.14 1.55
N GLY A 267 -21.19 5.53 0.92
CA GLY A 267 -22.41 5.10 1.62
C GLY A 267 -22.15 4.03 2.69
N ALA A 268 -21.27 3.07 2.43
CA ALA A 268 -21.03 1.90 3.28
C ALA A 268 -20.12 2.18 4.50
N VAL A 269 -18.97 2.82 4.31
CA VAL A 269 -17.94 2.94 5.37
C VAL A 269 -18.40 3.84 6.53
N ALA A 270 -17.92 3.58 7.73
CA ALA A 270 -18.21 4.43 8.89
C ALA A 270 -17.62 5.84 8.75
N SER A 271 -18.19 6.83 9.43
CA SER A 271 -17.59 8.17 9.55
C SER A 271 -16.17 8.06 10.13
N GLN A 272 -15.28 9.00 9.77
CA GLN A 272 -13.85 8.99 10.10
C GLN A 272 -13.00 7.92 9.42
N SER A 273 -13.58 6.99 8.66
CA SER A 273 -12.78 6.02 7.88
C SER A 273 -11.85 6.72 6.89
N LEU A 274 -10.74 6.06 6.57
CA LEU A 274 -9.76 6.54 5.62
C LEU A 274 -9.82 5.74 4.32
N LEU A 275 -9.59 6.42 3.21
CA LEU A 275 -9.31 5.81 1.92
C LEU A 275 -7.89 6.20 1.48
N LEU A 276 -6.98 5.24 1.45
CA LEU A 276 -5.61 5.41 0.97
C LEU A 276 -5.49 4.85 -0.44
N VAL A 277 -5.06 5.71 -1.36
CA VAL A 277 -4.82 5.35 -2.76
C VAL A 277 -3.34 5.54 -3.06
N VAL A 278 -2.67 4.47 -3.50
CA VAL A 278 -1.30 4.53 -4.02
C VAL A 278 -1.32 3.94 -5.41
N ASP A 279 -0.90 4.66 -6.44
CA ASP A 279 -0.88 4.13 -7.81
C ASP A 279 0.37 4.59 -8.55
N SER A 280 0.57 4.07 -9.76
CA SER A 280 1.50 4.64 -10.72
C SER A 280 1.20 6.15 -10.94
N PRO A 281 2.21 6.99 -11.23
CA PRO A 281 2.00 8.38 -11.64
C PRO A 281 2.19 8.57 -13.15
N GLY A 282 1.70 9.70 -13.67
CA GLY A 282 1.90 10.12 -15.06
C GLY A 282 1.00 9.40 -16.06
N SER A 283 1.50 9.20 -17.29
CA SER A 283 0.70 8.67 -18.41
C SER A 283 0.23 7.21 -18.24
N TYR A 284 0.82 6.48 -17.28
CA TYR A 284 0.35 5.15 -16.88
C TYR A 284 -0.97 5.20 -16.10
N SER A 285 -1.39 6.38 -15.65
CA SER A 285 -2.50 6.60 -14.72
C SER A 285 -3.61 7.40 -15.40
N GLU A 286 -3.91 7.05 -16.65
CA GLU A 286 -4.94 7.72 -17.45
C GLU A 286 -5.98 6.74 -17.98
N ALA A 287 -7.25 7.14 -17.88
CA ALA A 287 -8.39 6.41 -18.42
C ALA A 287 -9.02 7.17 -19.60
N ALA A 288 -9.47 6.42 -20.61
CA ALA A 288 -10.21 6.99 -21.74
C ALA A 288 -11.69 7.16 -21.36
N VAL A 289 -12.23 8.37 -21.54
CA VAL A 289 -13.60 8.72 -21.20
C VAL A 289 -14.34 9.23 -22.43
N GLY A 290 -15.60 8.80 -22.55
CA GLY A 290 -16.52 9.23 -23.62
C GLY A 290 -16.26 8.58 -24.98
N LYS A 291 -17.11 8.91 -25.95
CA LYS A 291 -17.04 8.36 -27.32
C LYS A 291 -15.75 8.75 -28.04
N ASP A 292 -15.21 9.93 -27.72
CA ASP A 292 -13.98 10.47 -28.32
C ASP A 292 -12.70 9.93 -27.66
N LYS A 293 -12.83 9.02 -26.67
CA LYS A 293 -11.70 8.41 -25.93
C LYS A 293 -10.70 9.43 -25.38
N LYS A 294 -11.19 10.59 -24.94
CA LYS A 294 -10.34 11.61 -24.33
C LYS A 294 -9.76 11.06 -23.02
N ARG A 295 -8.45 11.18 -22.84
CA ARG A 295 -7.74 10.64 -21.68
C ARG A 295 -7.75 11.64 -20.53
N TYR A 296 -8.06 11.16 -19.34
CA TYR A 296 -8.02 11.93 -18.11
C TYR A 296 -7.17 11.20 -17.08
N PRO A 297 -6.38 11.92 -16.27
CA PRO A 297 -5.70 11.34 -15.11
C PRO A 297 -6.72 10.65 -14.19
N MET A 298 -6.44 9.41 -13.78
CA MET A 298 -7.31 8.63 -12.90
C MET A 298 -7.48 9.30 -11.54
N GLN A 299 -6.43 9.97 -11.02
CA GLN A 299 -6.54 10.80 -9.81
C GLN A 299 -7.55 11.94 -9.98
N TRP A 300 -7.60 12.57 -11.16
CA TRP A 300 -8.60 13.61 -11.43
C TRP A 300 -10.02 13.02 -11.43
N LEU A 301 -10.22 11.83 -12.02
CA LEU A 301 -11.51 11.13 -12.01
C LEU A 301 -11.93 10.69 -10.61
N LEU A 302 -10.96 10.26 -9.79
CA LEU A 302 -11.13 9.92 -8.39
C LEU A 302 -11.57 11.14 -7.58
N ASP A 303 -10.82 12.24 -7.64
CA ASP A 303 -11.13 13.48 -6.95
C ASP A 303 -12.49 14.04 -7.38
N HIS A 304 -12.79 13.98 -8.69
CA HIS A 304 -14.09 14.39 -9.20
C HIS A 304 -15.25 13.58 -8.60
N THR A 305 -15.04 12.29 -8.33
CA THR A 305 -16.07 11.44 -7.72
C THR A 305 -16.17 11.65 -6.21
N LEU A 306 -15.03 11.68 -5.50
CA LEU A 306 -15.01 11.73 -4.04
C LEU A 306 -15.31 13.11 -3.48
N LEU A 307 -14.82 14.17 -4.12
CA LEU A 307 -14.91 15.56 -3.62
C LEU A 307 -16.09 16.32 -4.23
N SER A 308 -16.93 15.67 -5.03
CA SER A 308 -18.17 16.27 -5.54
C SER A 308 -19.20 16.40 -4.43
N ALA A 309 -19.84 17.57 -4.31
CA ALA A 309 -20.86 17.88 -3.31
C ALA A 309 -22.23 17.22 -3.59
N GLU A 310 -22.27 16.15 -4.39
CA GLU A 310 -23.51 15.48 -4.80
C GLU A 310 -24.11 14.59 -3.70
N ALA A 311 -23.30 14.10 -2.77
CA ALA A 311 -23.77 13.27 -1.66
C ALA A 311 -24.32 14.15 -0.53
N ARG A 312 -25.55 13.86 -0.08
CA ARG A 312 -26.18 14.57 1.05
C ARG A 312 -25.83 13.99 2.42
N ASP A 313 -25.47 12.71 2.45
CA ASP A 313 -25.34 11.92 3.67
C ASP A 313 -23.88 11.69 4.10
N TYR A 314 -22.91 12.15 3.29
CA TYR A 314 -21.49 12.11 3.62
C TYR A 314 -20.70 13.07 2.72
N TRP A 315 -19.46 13.40 3.12
CA TRP A 315 -18.48 14.05 2.25
C TRP A 315 -17.08 13.49 2.50
N TRP A 316 -16.23 13.55 1.48
CA TRP A 316 -14.82 13.21 1.60
C TRP A 316 -13.98 14.49 1.74
N GLU A 317 -13.00 14.45 2.64
CA GLU A 317 -11.95 15.44 2.80
C GLU A 317 -10.64 14.83 2.31
N LYS A 318 -9.88 15.55 1.48
CA LYS A 318 -8.53 15.12 1.07
C LYS A 318 -7.52 15.60 2.12
N LEU A 319 -6.88 14.65 2.80
CA LEU A 319 -5.92 14.92 3.87
C LEU A 319 -4.50 15.10 3.34
N GLU A 320 -4.09 14.23 2.42
CA GLU A 320 -2.71 14.19 1.91
C GLU A 320 -2.71 13.86 0.41
N SER A 321 -1.76 14.44 -0.33
CA SER A 321 -1.63 14.28 -1.78
C SER A 321 -0.18 14.43 -2.21
N HIS A 322 0.36 13.40 -2.86
CA HIS A 322 1.68 13.40 -3.48
C HIS A 322 1.57 12.88 -4.90
N ASP A 323 1.86 13.72 -5.90
CA ASP A 323 1.64 13.36 -7.30
C ASP A 323 2.72 12.43 -7.87
N SER A 324 3.91 12.37 -7.24
CA SER A 324 5.03 11.57 -7.73
C SER A 324 6.15 11.47 -6.69
N VAL A 325 6.31 10.28 -6.11
CA VAL A 325 7.32 9.95 -5.10
C VAL A 325 8.12 8.74 -5.56
N TRP A 326 9.44 8.80 -5.39
CA TRP A 326 10.32 7.66 -5.62
C TRP A 326 10.52 6.85 -4.34
N PHE A 327 10.16 5.58 -4.38
CA PHE A 327 10.64 4.59 -3.41
C PHE A 327 11.89 3.91 -3.96
N ARG A 328 13.02 4.12 -3.28
CA ARG A 328 14.31 3.51 -3.62
C ARG A 328 14.63 2.40 -2.64
N ILE A 329 14.89 1.22 -3.17
CA ILE A 329 15.31 0.05 -2.39
C ILE A 329 16.74 0.30 -1.91
N PRO A 330 17.03 0.21 -0.60
CA PRO A 330 18.40 0.31 -0.12
C PRO A 330 19.29 -0.80 -0.69
N GLU A 331 20.49 -0.44 -1.12
CA GLU A 331 21.46 -1.35 -1.74
C GLU A 331 21.91 -2.50 -0.82
N ALA A 332 21.77 -2.33 0.49
CA ALA A 332 22.12 -3.34 1.48
C ALA A 332 21.10 -4.49 1.58
N LEU A 333 19.93 -4.36 0.95
CA LEU A 333 18.91 -5.41 0.96
C LEU A 333 19.23 -6.50 -0.07
N SER A 334 18.95 -7.75 0.30
CA SER A 334 19.17 -8.93 -0.53
C SER A 334 17.86 -9.62 -0.86
N TYR A 335 17.71 -10.04 -2.11
CA TYR A 335 16.58 -10.85 -2.57
C TYR A 335 17.06 -11.77 -3.71
N PRO A 336 16.46 -12.96 -3.92
CA PRO A 336 16.96 -13.93 -4.91
C PRO A 336 16.99 -13.44 -6.36
N ILE A 337 16.23 -12.39 -6.67
CA ILE A 337 16.20 -11.74 -7.98
C ILE A 337 16.34 -10.23 -7.82
N GLN A 338 16.78 -9.55 -8.88
CA GLN A 338 16.87 -8.09 -8.89
C GLN A 338 15.48 -7.46 -8.67
N LEU A 339 15.37 -6.67 -7.60
CA LEU A 339 14.21 -5.82 -7.35
C LEU A 339 14.40 -4.45 -8.02
N GLU A 340 13.29 -3.81 -8.35
CA GLU A 340 13.24 -2.53 -9.06
C GLU A 340 12.69 -1.44 -8.16
N ASN A 341 13.31 -0.26 -8.17
CA ASN A 341 12.74 0.93 -7.57
C ASN A 341 11.37 1.24 -8.18
N MET A 342 10.47 1.79 -7.39
CA MET A 342 9.14 2.15 -7.85
C MET A 342 8.86 3.64 -7.66
N ARG A 343 8.03 4.16 -8.55
CA ARG A 343 7.50 5.52 -8.45
C ARG A 343 5.99 5.44 -8.29
N TYR A 344 5.44 6.21 -7.37
CA TYR A 344 4.02 6.19 -7.05
C TYR A 344 3.49 7.60 -6.86
N GLN A 345 2.18 7.76 -7.02
CA GLN A 345 1.41 8.85 -6.43
C GLN A 345 0.67 8.32 -5.20
N MET A 346 0.39 9.16 -4.22
CA MET A 346 -0.37 8.79 -3.02
C MET A 346 -1.40 9.86 -2.70
N HIS A 347 -2.63 9.43 -2.39
CA HIS A 347 -3.73 10.31 -2.00
C HIS A 347 -4.47 9.69 -0.83
N LEU A 348 -4.68 10.46 0.23
CA LEU A 348 -5.40 10.03 1.43
C LEU A 348 -6.65 10.88 1.60
N TYR A 349 -7.78 10.22 1.84
CA TYR A 349 -9.06 10.86 2.07
C TYR A 349 -9.67 10.38 3.38
N ARG A 350 -10.44 11.25 4.04
CA ARG A 350 -11.27 10.92 5.20
C ARG A 350 -12.72 11.16 4.87
N ILE A 351 -13.60 10.22 5.23
CA ILE A 351 -15.03 10.43 5.11
C ILE A 351 -15.61 11.02 6.39
N HIS A 352 -16.59 11.89 6.23
CA HIS A 352 -17.40 12.43 7.32
C HIS A 352 -18.87 12.21 7.00
N LYS A 353 -19.66 11.91 8.03
CA LYS A 353 -21.12 11.76 7.97
C LYS A 353 -21.77 12.72 8.99
N PRO A 354 -22.95 13.31 8.67
CA PRO A 354 -23.61 14.32 9.49
C PRO A 354 -24.11 13.81 10.84
#